data_AF-A0AB34JYQ7-F1
#
_entry.id   AF-A0AB34JYQ7-F1
#
_cell.length_a   1.000
_cell.length_b   1.000
_cell.length_c   1.000
_cell.angle_alpha   90.00
_cell.angle_beta   90.00
_cell.angle_gamma   90.00
#
_symmetry.space_group_name_H-M   'P 1'
#
loop_
_entity.id
_entity.type
_entity.pdbx_description
1 polymer ?
#
loop_
_entity_poly.entity_id
_entity_poly.type
_entity_poly.pdbx_seq_one_letter_code
_entity_poly.pdbx_strand_id
1 'polypeptide(L)'
;MVTDSVGGQEQLSGCSAAITQGCRQPLYQNLTKVLCSIEASTKDSLLTKGRIAELVRASGLAYTRAVQHGTNLSIYGEEAAWMLSRAYGGKNGLWQVPAQLECALQQLSSNRIQHSLTIGTFSGWTDIFMTAILRRFAPSPSEYTHLTVDVISATVQSCVQRTLRNLNVTRLVLGDPPLVNRPEDSQLLPGRRFMRCTNRTSMRAGCSMRDLVAHNGVLRDSATGRELLRLRHVYDLCFIDGDHSYQAVNNDFEGLRGVCRTFLFHDIINAPRVGNLSTTLFWLETAAGKWQQPGRYAYSTVECTQQPAGSDGQLMGLGIVDVSRWRPSSF
;
A
#
# COMPACT_ATOMS: atom_id res chain seq x y z
N MET A 1 -11.77 0.22 32.67
CA MET A 1 -12.72 1.29 32.30
C MET A 1 -11.96 2.59 32.40
N VAL A 2 -11.48 3.11 31.27
CA VAL A 2 -10.88 4.45 31.19
C VAL A 2 -12.03 5.38 30.83
N THR A 3 -12.35 6.31 31.72
CA THR A 3 -13.36 7.33 31.50
C THR A 3 -12.76 8.39 30.57
N ASP A 4 -13.30 8.51 29.35
CA ASP A 4 -12.99 9.58 28.41
C ASP A 4 -13.45 10.94 28.97
N SER A 5 -12.60 11.60 29.75
CA SER A 5 -12.72 13.03 29.96
C SER A 5 -12.42 13.73 28.65
N VAL A 6 -13.39 14.46 28.12
CA VAL A 6 -13.29 15.32 26.93
C VAL A 6 -12.24 16.41 27.19
N GLY A 7 -10.97 16.06 26.99
CA GLY A 7 -9.82 16.94 27.12
C GLY A 7 -9.80 17.96 25.99
N GLY A 8 -9.39 19.18 26.34
CA GLY A 8 -9.49 20.39 25.53
C GLY A 8 -8.96 20.24 24.10
N GLN A 9 -9.51 21.09 23.22
CA GLN A 9 -8.94 21.34 21.89
C GLN A 9 -7.57 21.98 22.06
N GLU A 10 -6.53 21.17 22.31
CA GLU A 10 -5.18 21.56 21.96
C GLU A 10 -5.18 21.88 20.47
N GLN A 11 -4.98 23.16 20.14
CA GLN A 11 -4.79 23.57 18.77
C GLN A 11 -3.61 22.78 18.22
N LEU A 12 -3.85 22.02 17.15
CA LEU A 12 -2.82 21.34 16.35
C LEU A 12 -2.02 22.40 15.57
N SER A 13 -1.32 23.28 16.29
CA SER A 13 -0.49 24.34 15.72
C SER A 13 0.63 23.71 14.89
N GLY A 14 0.72 24.05 13.61
CA GLY A 14 1.73 23.53 12.69
C GLY A 14 1.25 22.39 11.77
N CYS A 15 0.02 21.91 11.93
CA CYS A 15 -0.57 20.99 10.97
C CYS A 15 -1.17 21.72 9.78
N SER A 16 -0.93 21.23 8.56
CA SER A 16 -1.58 21.77 7.38
C SER A 16 -3.10 21.72 7.54
N ALA A 17 -3.77 22.83 7.20
CA ALA A 17 -5.22 22.90 7.18
C ALA A 17 -5.83 21.75 6.34
N ALA A 18 -5.11 21.31 5.29
CA ALA A 18 -5.49 20.19 4.46
C ALA A 18 -5.65 18.88 5.27
N ILE A 19 -4.80 18.59 6.26
CA ILE A 19 -4.90 17.37 7.05
C ILE A 19 -6.06 17.44 8.06
N THR A 20 -6.32 18.62 8.63
CA THR A 20 -7.34 18.81 9.67
C THR A 20 -8.77 19.00 9.15
N GLN A 21 -8.94 19.38 7.88
CA GLN A 21 -10.26 19.68 7.33
C GLN A 21 -11.03 18.41 6.94
N GLY A 22 -12.06 18.10 7.71
CA GLY A 22 -13.22 17.31 7.24
C GLY A 22 -13.41 15.92 7.85
N CYS A 23 -12.55 15.46 8.74
CA CYS A 23 -12.71 14.18 9.44
C CYS A 23 -12.96 14.40 10.93
N ARG A 24 -14.23 14.64 11.30
CA ARG A 24 -14.61 14.89 12.70
C ARG A 24 -14.93 13.62 13.50
N GLN A 25 -15.08 12.48 12.82
CA GLN A 25 -15.43 11.23 13.49
C GLN A 25 -14.28 10.80 14.42
N PRO A 26 -14.57 10.36 15.66
CA PRO A 26 -13.54 9.98 16.65
C PRO A 26 -12.48 9.02 16.11
N LEU A 27 -12.91 8.05 15.31
CA LEU A 27 -12.05 7.07 14.61
C LEU A 27 -10.84 7.71 13.91
N TYR A 28 -11.03 8.87 13.27
CA TYR A 28 -10.00 9.49 12.45
C TYR A 28 -9.17 10.53 13.19
N GLN A 29 -9.55 10.90 14.41
CA GLN A 29 -8.82 11.92 15.18
C GLN A 29 -7.38 11.46 15.46
N ASN A 30 -7.20 10.18 15.79
CA ASN A 30 -5.87 9.60 16.00
C ASN A 30 -5.02 9.62 14.73
N LEU A 31 -5.59 9.20 13.59
CA LEU A 31 -4.91 9.28 12.30
C LEU A 31 -4.52 10.74 11.96
N THR A 32 -5.44 11.70 12.11
CA THR A 32 -5.15 13.12 11.89
C THR A 32 -4.02 13.62 12.79
N LYS A 33 -4.04 13.31 14.10
CA LYS A 33 -2.98 13.69 15.05
C LYS A 33 -1.62 13.11 14.63
N VAL A 34 -1.59 11.84 14.22
CA VAL A 34 -0.37 11.18 13.72
C VAL A 34 0.17 11.87 12.47
N LEU A 35 -0.70 12.18 11.50
CA LEU A 35 -0.30 12.88 10.28
C LEU A 35 0.27 14.28 10.56
N CYS A 36 -0.35 15.01 11.48
CA CYS A 36 0.17 16.30 11.95
C CYS A 36 1.53 16.15 12.64
N SER A 37 1.70 15.10 13.47
CA SER A 37 2.96 14.81 14.12
C SER A 37 4.07 14.49 13.12
N ILE A 38 3.77 13.73 12.06
CA ILE A 38 4.71 13.44 10.97
C ILE A 38 5.12 14.72 10.24
N GLU A 39 4.17 15.59 9.91
CA GLU A 39 4.44 16.84 9.19
C GLU A 39 5.33 17.79 10.00
N ALA A 40 5.10 17.88 11.32
CA ALA A 40 5.87 18.71 12.24
C ALA A 40 7.25 18.13 12.60
N SER A 41 7.48 16.82 12.39
CA SER A 41 8.72 16.15 12.77
C SER A 41 9.87 16.46 11.82
N THR A 42 11.10 16.55 12.36
CA THR A 42 12.32 16.58 11.54
C THR A 42 12.62 15.20 10.96
N LYS A 43 13.38 15.13 9.85
CA LYS A 43 13.76 13.85 9.23
C LYS A 43 14.48 12.93 10.23
N ASP A 44 15.44 13.46 10.98
CA ASP A 44 16.22 12.69 11.96
C ASP A 44 15.34 12.17 13.12
N SER A 45 14.37 12.99 13.58
CA SER A 45 13.44 12.55 14.63
C SER A 45 12.56 11.40 14.15
N LEU A 46 12.11 11.41 12.88
CA LEU A 46 11.32 10.32 12.30
C LEU A 46 12.14 9.03 12.17
N LEU A 47 13.46 9.12 11.96
CA LEU A 47 14.35 7.95 11.87
C LEU A 47 14.85 7.46 13.22
N THR A 48 14.46 8.09 14.33
CA THR A 48 14.78 7.59 15.67
C THR A 48 14.13 6.22 15.86
N LYS A 49 14.91 5.24 16.34
CA LYS A 49 14.44 3.86 16.55
C LYS A 49 13.17 3.83 17.42
N GLY A 50 12.14 3.14 16.95
CA GLY A 50 10.84 3.00 17.61
C GLY A 50 9.83 4.09 17.23
N ARG A 51 10.29 5.22 16.68
CA ARG A 51 9.41 6.37 16.42
C ARG A 51 8.33 6.06 15.39
N ILE A 52 8.67 5.39 14.29
CA ILE A 52 7.68 5.08 13.26
C ILE A 52 6.71 4.02 13.80
N ALA A 53 7.21 3.03 14.53
CA ALA A 53 6.37 2.01 15.15
C ALA A 53 5.36 2.62 16.14
N GLU A 54 5.77 3.59 16.96
CA GLU A 54 4.87 4.36 17.83
C GLU A 54 3.79 5.11 17.05
N LEU A 55 4.16 5.76 15.93
CA LEU A 55 3.20 6.48 15.09
C LEU A 55 2.19 5.52 14.44
N VAL A 56 2.62 4.32 14.02
CA VAL A 56 1.74 3.26 13.52
C VAL A 56 0.74 2.85 14.60
N ARG A 57 1.20 2.51 15.81
CA ARG A 57 0.35 2.17 16.96
C ARG A 57 -0.65 3.27 17.28
N ALA A 58 -0.18 4.51 17.33
CA ALA A 58 -1.01 5.67 17.63
C ALA A 58 -2.09 5.91 16.56
N SER A 59 -1.82 5.57 15.30
CA SER A 59 -2.83 5.70 14.24
C SER A 59 -3.96 4.70 14.43
N GLY A 60 -3.63 3.48 14.85
CA GLY A 60 -4.56 2.38 15.13
C GLY A 60 -4.43 1.23 14.14
N LEU A 61 -4.29 0.02 14.67
CA LEU A 61 -4.21 -1.21 13.90
C LEU A 61 -5.60 -1.70 13.50
N ALA A 62 -5.65 -2.43 12.39
CA ALA A 62 -6.92 -2.94 11.91
C ALA A 62 -7.50 -3.99 12.84
N TYR A 63 -8.81 -3.91 13.09
CA TYR A 63 -9.48 -4.91 13.91
C TYR A 63 -9.50 -6.27 13.20
N THR A 64 -8.95 -7.29 13.85
CA THR A 64 -9.05 -8.68 13.43
C THR A 64 -9.91 -9.50 14.39
N ARG A 65 -10.63 -10.49 13.86
CA ARG A 65 -11.42 -11.44 14.66
C ARG A 65 -10.61 -12.64 15.14
N ALA A 66 -9.28 -12.61 15.06
CA ALA A 66 -8.43 -13.77 15.35
C ALA A 66 -8.49 -14.21 16.84
N VAL A 67 -9.58 -14.91 17.15
CA VAL A 67 -9.73 -15.97 18.14
C VAL A 67 -10.17 -17.17 17.29
N GLN A 68 -9.22 -17.80 16.61
CA GLN A 68 -9.46 -19.10 15.99
C GLN A 68 -8.56 -20.08 16.73
N HIS A 69 -9.18 -21.08 17.37
CA HIS A 69 -8.54 -22.22 18.07
C HIS A 69 -8.18 -22.04 19.57
N GLY A 70 -8.90 -21.19 20.31
CA GLY A 70 -8.83 -21.21 21.79
C GLY A 70 -7.54 -20.67 22.40
N THR A 71 -6.55 -20.30 21.59
CA THR A 71 -5.46 -19.40 21.99
C THR A 71 -5.85 -17.98 21.63
N ASN A 72 -5.78 -17.09 22.61
CA ASN A 72 -6.24 -15.70 22.53
C ASN A 72 -5.22 -14.80 21.81
N LEU A 73 -4.58 -15.30 20.74
CA LEU A 73 -3.47 -14.61 20.08
C LEU A 73 -3.99 -13.97 18.79
N SER A 74 -4.25 -12.68 18.88
CA SER A 74 -4.48 -11.81 17.72
C SER A 74 -3.32 -11.93 16.73
N ILE A 75 -3.55 -11.63 15.45
CA ILE A 75 -2.48 -11.51 14.43
C ILE A 75 -1.47 -10.38 14.72
N TYR A 76 -1.61 -9.70 15.85
CA TYR A 76 -0.74 -8.64 16.29
C TYR A 76 -0.01 -9.00 17.59
N GLY A 77 -0.21 -10.19 18.17
CA GLY A 77 0.35 -10.51 19.49
C GLY A 77 -0.04 -9.43 20.52
N GLU A 78 0.96 -8.91 21.24
CA GLU A 78 0.80 -7.78 22.17
C GLU A 78 0.37 -6.46 21.50
N GLU A 79 0.69 -6.28 20.21
CA GLU A 79 0.30 -5.08 19.45
C GLU A 79 -1.22 -4.99 19.25
N ALA A 80 -1.95 -6.07 19.52
CA ALA A 80 -3.40 -6.08 19.49
C ALA A 80 -4.05 -5.05 20.42
N ALA A 81 -3.32 -4.60 21.46
CA ALA A 81 -3.74 -3.51 22.34
C ALA A 81 -3.97 -2.18 21.59
N TRP A 82 -3.37 -2.01 20.41
CA TRP A 82 -3.49 -0.82 19.56
C TRP A 82 -4.49 -0.99 18.43
N MET A 83 -5.25 -2.10 18.40
CA MET A 83 -6.32 -2.26 17.42
C MET A 83 -7.44 -1.26 17.66
N LEU A 84 -7.99 -0.75 16.57
CA LEU A 84 -9.21 0.03 16.59
C LEU A 84 -10.37 -0.83 17.10
N SER A 85 -11.30 -0.18 17.81
CA SER A 85 -12.51 -0.84 18.29
C SER A 85 -13.30 -1.47 17.15
N ARG A 86 -13.88 -2.66 17.39
CA ARG A 86 -14.82 -3.32 16.48
C ARG A 86 -15.97 -2.41 16.06
N ALA A 87 -16.36 -1.46 16.92
CA ALA A 87 -17.43 -0.50 16.63
C ALA A 87 -17.17 0.35 15.38
N TYR A 88 -15.90 0.50 14.98
CA TYR A 88 -15.50 1.24 13.80
C TYR A 88 -15.53 0.40 12.51
N GLY A 89 -15.89 -0.88 12.59
CA GLY A 89 -15.91 -1.81 11.45
C GLY A 89 -14.53 -2.37 11.12
N GLY A 90 -14.47 -3.67 10.85
CA GLY A 90 -13.20 -4.42 10.64
C GLY A 90 -12.43 -4.11 9.35
N LYS A 91 -12.68 -2.95 8.73
CA LYS A 91 -11.99 -2.50 7.50
C LYS A 91 -11.15 -1.25 7.72
N ASN A 92 -11.15 -0.67 8.92
CA ASN A 92 -10.33 0.49 9.26
C ASN A 92 -9.07 0.07 9.99
N GLY A 93 -8.04 0.92 9.92
CA GLY A 93 -6.74 0.68 10.56
C GLY A 93 -5.70 0.15 9.58
N LEU A 94 -4.46 0.11 10.08
CA LEU A 94 -3.31 -0.46 9.39
C LEU A 94 -3.28 -1.98 9.53
N TRP A 95 -3.06 -2.68 8.41
CA TRP A 95 -2.84 -4.13 8.34
C TRP A 95 -1.35 -4.46 8.32
N GLN A 96 -0.56 -3.75 9.13
CA GLN A 96 0.89 -3.90 9.16
C GLN A 96 1.38 -3.95 10.61
N VAL A 97 2.35 -4.82 10.88
CA VAL A 97 3.03 -4.85 12.18
C VAL A 97 3.89 -3.59 12.32
N PRO A 98 3.78 -2.84 13.43
CA PRO A 98 4.51 -1.58 13.61
C PRO A 98 6.02 -1.67 13.36
N ALA A 99 6.69 -2.68 13.92
CA ALA A 99 8.13 -2.86 13.77
C ALA A 99 8.55 -3.20 12.34
N GLN A 100 7.73 -3.96 11.60
CA GLN A 100 8.00 -4.30 10.21
C GLN A 100 7.91 -3.06 9.33
N LEU A 101 6.85 -2.25 9.51
CA LEU A 101 6.65 -1.03 8.74
C LEU A 101 7.70 0.05 9.07
N GLU A 102 8.13 0.14 10.33
CA GLU A 102 9.27 0.97 10.71
C GLU A 102 10.55 0.55 9.99
N CYS A 103 10.92 -0.73 10.07
CA CYS A 103 12.09 -1.27 9.37
C CYS A 103 12.04 -0.91 7.88
N ALA A 104 10.89 -1.14 7.22
CA ALA A 104 10.76 -0.87 5.80
C ALA A 104 10.88 0.61 5.46
N LEU A 105 10.21 1.50 6.20
CA LEU A 105 10.25 2.94 5.96
C LEU A 105 11.62 3.55 6.27
N GLN A 106 12.35 3.03 7.25
CA GLN A 106 13.74 3.44 7.50
C GLN A 106 14.63 3.09 6.30
N GLN A 107 14.53 1.88 5.75
CA GLN A 107 15.28 1.48 4.55
C GLN A 107 14.91 2.33 3.33
N LEU A 108 13.61 2.61 3.14
CA LEU A 108 13.14 3.40 2.00
C LEU A 108 13.46 4.89 2.11
N SER A 109 13.73 5.40 3.31
CA SER A 109 14.02 6.82 3.54
C SER A 109 15.27 7.33 2.83
N SER A 110 16.25 6.46 2.55
CA SER A 110 17.45 6.78 1.78
C SER A 110 17.25 6.75 0.27
N ASN A 111 16.14 6.21 -0.22
CA ASN A 111 15.96 5.87 -1.64
C ASN A 111 15.43 7.02 -2.50
N ARG A 112 15.35 8.24 -1.94
CA ARG A 112 14.94 9.48 -2.62
C ARG A 112 13.64 9.31 -3.43
N ILE A 113 12.64 8.66 -2.83
CA ILE A 113 11.37 8.32 -3.48
C ILE A 113 10.57 9.60 -3.74
N GLN A 114 10.34 9.92 -5.01
CA GLN A 114 9.54 11.05 -5.48
C GLN A 114 8.18 10.60 -5.98
N HIS A 115 8.15 9.46 -6.69
CA HIS A 115 6.94 8.86 -7.25
C HIS A 115 6.78 7.44 -6.74
N SER A 116 5.62 7.14 -6.16
CA SER A 116 5.33 5.79 -5.69
C SER A 116 3.97 5.28 -6.17
N LEU A 117 3.86 3.96 -6.25
CA LEU A 117 2.67 3.22 -6.65
C LEU A 117 2.34 2.18 -5.58
N THR A 118 1.07 2.02 -5.22
CA THR A 118 0.56 0.85 -4.49
C THR A 118 -0.45 0.09 -5.35
N ILE A 119 -0.34 -1.24 -5.37
CA ILE A 119 -1.39 -2.14 -5.86
C ILE A 119 -2.01 -2.79 -4.62
N GLY A 120 -3.32 -2.59 -4.43
CA GLY A 120 -4.06 -3.06 -3.25
C GLY A 120 -4.29 -1.97 -2.20
N THR A 121 -5.01 -0.91 -2.55
CA THR A 121 -5.34 0.17 -1.60
C THR A 121 -6.06 -0.32 -0.32
N PHE A 122 -6.94 -1.30 -0.47
CA PHE A 122 -7.87 -1.79 0.56
C PHE A 122 -8.58 -0.65 1.31
N SER A 123 -8.17 -0.35 2.54
CA SER A 123 -8.75 0.69 3.39
C SER A 123 -8.19 2.09 3.10
N GLY A 124 -7.03 2.18 2.45
CA GLY A 124 -6.25 3.39 2.19
C GLY A 124 -5.43 3.90 3.38
N TRP A 125 -5.47 3.23 4.54
CA TRP A 125 -4.73 3.68 5.73
C TRP A 125 -3.22 3.56 5.55
N THR A 126 -2.76 2.46 4.96
CA THR A 126 -1.34 2.21 4.69
C THR A 126 -0.78 3.22 3.69
N ASP A 127 -1.51 3.49 2.60
CA ASP A 127 -1.12 4.51 1.61
C ASP A 127 -1.02 5.90 2.25
N ILE A 128 -1.98 6.30 3.09
CA ILE A 128 -1.95 7.57 3.82
C ILE A 128 -0.70 7.66 4.69
N PHE A 129 -0.45 6.64 5.51
CA PHE A 129 0.65 6.65 6.47
C PHE A 129 2.01 6.65 5.76
N MET A 130 2.19 5.75 4.79
CA MET A 130 3.43 5.67 4.00
C MET A 130 3.67 6.95 3.22
N THR A 131 2.65 7.50 2.57
CA THR A 131 2.76 8.78 1.84
C THR A 131 3.21 9.90 2.76
N ALA A 132 2.63 10.01 3.95
CA ALA A 132 2.99 11.04 4.90
C ALA A 132 4.46 10.96 5.32
N ILE A 133 4.98 9.75 5.56
CA ILE A 133 6.39 9.53 5.91
C ILE A 133 7.30 9.76 4.69
N LEU A 134 7.09 9.05 3.58
CA LEU A 134 7.97 9.08 2.41
C LEU A 134 8.09 10.48 1.80
N ARG A 135 7.00 11.26 1.77
CA ARG A 135 7.02 12.66 1.33
C ARG A 135 8.03 13.51 2.12
N ARG A 136 8.29 13.22 3.40
CA ARG A 136 9.30 13.95 4.20
C ARG A 136 10.73 13.71 3.68
N PHE A 137 10.97 12.54 3.08
CA PHE A 137 12.28 12.13 2.58
C PHE A 137 12.45 12.34 1.08
N ALA A 138 11.36 12.65 0.36
CA ALA A 138 11.40 13.00 -1.05
C ALA A 138 12.36 14.19 -1.33
N PRO A 139 13.05 14.19 -2.48
CA PRO A 139 13.85 15.33 -2.92
C PRO A 139 13.05 16.64 -2.99
N SER A 140 11.80 16.55 -3.46
CA SER A 140 10.87 17.66 -3.57
C SER A 140 9.53 17.27 -2.90
N PRO A 141 9.37 17.53 -1.59
CA PRO A 141 8.17 17.13 -0.84
C PRO A 141 6.84 17.68 -1.38
N SER A 142 6.86 18.84 -2.04
CA SER A 142 5.67 19.44 -2.66
C SER A 142 5.28 18.77 -3.97
N GLU A 143 6.22 18.09 -4.63
CA GLU A 143 6.01 17.40 -5.90
C GLU A 143 5.86 15.89 -5.68
N TYR A 144 5.84 15.41 -4.43
CA TYR A 144 5.66 13.99 -4.15
C TYR A 144 4.29 13.54 -4.65
N THR A 145 4.26 12.45 -5.39
CA THR A 145 3.02 11.86 -5.90
C THR A 145 2.94 10.40 -5.51
N HIS A 146 1.74 9.98 -5.14
CA HIS A 146 1.45 8.58 -4.91
C HIS A 146 0.24 8.16 -5.75
N LEU A 147 0.34 7.05 -6.47
CA LEU A 147 -0.79 6.38 -7.09
C LEU A 147 -1.14 5.16 -6.26
N THR A 148 -2.40 4.99 -5.89
CA THR A 148 -2.88 3.74 -5.29
C THR A 148 -4.00 3.15 -6.15
N VAL A 149 -3.91 1.85 -6.41
CA VAL A 149 -4.80 1.13 -7.33
C VAL A 149 -5.50 0.00 -6.58
N ASP A 150 -6.81 -0.14 -6.77
CA ASP A 150 -7.58 -1.27 -6.25
C ASP A 150 -8.66 -1.69 -7.26
N VAL A 151 -9.21 -2.89 -7.10
CA VAL A 151 -10.39 -3.36 -7.84
C VAL A 151 -11.69 -3.13 -7.06
N ILE A 152 -11.60 -2.76 -5.77
CA ILE A 152 -12.74 -2.57 -4.88
C ILE A 152 -12.92 -1.08 -4.55
N SER A 153 -14.03 -0.49 -4.98
CA SER A 153 -14.36 0.90 -4.62
C SER A 153 -14.81 1.06 -3.17
N ALA A 154 -15.60 0.09 -2.66
CA ALA A 154 -16.39 0.19 -1.44
C ALA A 154 -15.63 0.11 -0.09
N THR A 155 -14.30 -0.04 -0.10
CA THR A 155 -13.50 -0.20 1.11
C THR A 155 -12.94 1.11 1.66
N VAL A 156 -12.71 2.11 0.80
CA VAL A 156 -12.12 3.40 1.21
C VAL A 156 -13.22 4.38 1.61
N GLN A 157 -13.29 4.69 2.91
CA GLN A 157 -14.28 5.61 3.47
C GLN A 157 -14.08 7.06 2.98
N SER A 158 -15.14 7.87 2.97
CA SER A 158 -15.10 9.25 2.46
C SER A 158 -14.07 10.14 3.15
N CYS A 159 -13.86 9.97 4.46
CA CYS A 159 -12.79 10.65 5.19
C CYS A 159 -11.41 10.27 4.66
N VAL A 160 -11.12 8.97 4.58
CA VAL A 160 -9.85 8.45 4.03
C VAL A 160 -9.63 8.96 2.61
N GLN A 161 -10.66 8.92 1.75
CA GLN A 161 -10.56 9.47 0.38
C GLN A 161 -10.19 10.95 0.36
N ARG A 162 -10.70 11.75 1.30
CA ARG A 162 -10.33 13.16 1.40
C ARG A 162 -8.89 13.31 1.86
N THR A 163 -8.47 12.56 2.87
CA THR A 163 -7.08 12.57 3.36
C THR A 163 -6.09 12.15 2.27
N LEU A 164 -6.41 11.13 1.48
CA LEU A 164 -5.63 10.72 0.31
C LEU A 164 -5.43 11.90 -0.66
N ARG A 165 -6.51 12.58 -1.06
CA ARG A 165 -6.42 13.77 -1.93
C ARG A 165 -5.58 14.89 -1.33
N ASN A 166 -5.74 15.15 -0.04
CA ASN A 166 -5.00 16.21 0.67
C ASN A 166 -3.50 15.90 0.78
N LEU A 167 -3.12 14.62 0.68
CA LEU A 167 -1.73 14.16 0.61
C LEU A 167 -1.22 13.97 -0.83
N ASN A 168 -1.95 14.48 -1.83
CA ASN A 168 -1.64 14.31 -3.26
C ASN A 168 -1.54 12.84 -3.69
N VAL A 169 -2.41 12.00 -3.12
CA VAL A 169 -2.58 10.60 -3.53
C VAL A 169 -3.70 10.51 -4.56
N THR A 170 -3.35 10.06 -5.76
CA THR A 170 -4.32 9.68 -6.78
C THR A 170 -4.77 8.25 -6.49
N ARG A 171 -6.09 8.04 -6.43
CA ARG A 171 -6.67 6.70 -6.30
C ARG A 171 -7.34 6.29 -7.60
N LEU A 172 -6.96 5.13 -8.11
CA LEU A 172 -7.60 4.48 -9.24
C LEU A 172 -8.36 3.25 -8.77
N VAL A 173 -9.64 3.14 -9.14
CA VAL A 173 -10.40 1.90 -8.98
C VAL A 173 -10.60 1.27 -10.34
N LEU A 174 -10.12 0.04 -10.49
CA LEU A 174 -10.29 -0.74 -11.70
C LEU A 174 -11.68 -1.34 -11.73
N GLY A 175 -12.42 -1.08 -12.81
CA GLY A 175 -13.72 -1.69 -13.04
C GLY A 175 -14.92 -1.00 -12.36
N ASP A 176 -14.81 0.27 -11.91
CA ASP A 176 -15.96 1.04 -11.39
C ASP A 176 -16.12 2.45 -12.02
N PRO A 177 -17.25 2.74 -12.71
CA PRO A 177 -18.21 1.74 -13.18
C PRO A 177 -17.47 0.75 -14.08
N PRO A 178 -17.95 -0.51 -14.25
CA PRO A 178 -17.34 -1.42 -15.20
C PRO A 178 -17.13 -0.61 -16.47
N LEU A 179 -15.91 -0.60 -17.03
CA LEU A 179 -15.65 0.07 -18.31
C LEU A 179 -16.81 -0.32 -19.22
N VAL A 180 -17.78 0.58 -19.35
CA VAL A 180 -19.07 0.21 -19.89
C VAL A 180 -18.72 -0.07 -21.33
N ASN A 181 -18.88 -1.31 -21.75
CA ASN A 181 -18.91 -1.63 -23.16
C ASN A 181 -19.92 -0.65 -23.76
N ARG A 182 -19.47 0.44 -24.38
CA ARG A 182 -20.32 1.14 -25.31
C ARG A 182 -20.66 0.07 -26.34
N PRO A 183 -21.94 -0.14 -26.67
CA PRO A 183 -22.34 -1.11 -27.70
C PRO A 183 -21.54 -0.91 -29.00
N GLU A 184 -21.12 0.33 -29.27
CA GLU A 184 -20.28 0.76 -30.39
C GLU A 184 -18.86 0.17 -30.37
N ASP A 185 -18.24 -0.03 -29.20
CA ASP A 185 -16.88 -0.59 -29.09
C ASP A 185 -16.83 -2.11 -29.31
N SER A 186 -17.99 -2.79 -29.21
CA SER A 186 -18.08 -4.23 -29.48
C SER A 186 -18.01 -4.59 -30.97
N GLN A 187 -18.16 -3.61 -31.86
CA GLN A 187 -18.09 -3.81 -33.31
C GLN A 187 -16.72 -3.50 -33.92
N LEU A 188 -15.84 -2.80 -33.20
CA LEU A 188 -14.60 -2.27 -33.79
C LEU A 188 -13.39 -3.21 -33.74
N LEU A 189 -13.42 -4.31 -32.98
CA LEU A 189 -12.31 -5.28 -32.95
C LEU A 189 -12.81 -6.73 -32.74
N PRO A 190 -13.26 -7.42 -33.80
CA PRO A 190 -13.61 -8.84 -33.69
C PRO A 190 -12.36 -9.65 -33.30
N GLY A 191 -12.41 -10.31 -32.14
CA GLY A 191 -11.38 -11.24 -31.67
C GLY A 191 -10.64 -10.86 -30.38
N ARG A 192 -10.84 -9.65 -29.82
CA ARG A 192 -10.26 -9.31 -28.50
C ARG A 192 -11.30 -9.43 -27.39
N ARG A 193 -11.22 -10.53 -26.62
CA ARG A 193 -11.95 -10.63 -25.33
C ARG A 193 -11.29 -9.67 -24.34
N PHE A 194 -11.96 -8.56 -24.02
CA PHE A 194 -11.58 -7.76 -22.86
C PHE A 194 -11.71 -8.63 -21.61
N MET A 195 -10.63 -8.79 -20.85
CA MET A 195 -10.72 -9.45 -19.54
C MET A 195 -11.61 -8.60 -18.65
N ARG A 196 -12.80 -9.10 -18.34
CA ARG A 196 -13.58 -8.55 -17.25
C ARG A 196 -12.80 -8.81 -15.98
N CYS A 197 -12.40 -7.72 -15.33
CA CYS A 197 -12.13 -7.73 -13.91
C CYS A 197 -13.39 -8.17 -13.18
N THR A 198 -13.52 -9.47 -12.92
CA THR A 198 -14.68 -9.98 -12.21
C THR A 198 -14.53 -9.66 -10.74
N ASN A 199 -15.54 -9.02 -10.14
CA ASN A 199 -15.62 -8.71 -8.70
C ASN A 199 -15.69 -9.96 -7.79
N ARG A 200 -15.39 -11.17 -8.27
CA ARG A 200 -15.35 -12.36 -7.42
C ARG A 200 -14.05 -12.35 -6.61
N THR A 201 -14.22 -12.17 -5.31
CA THR A 201 -13.18 -11.91 -4.30
C THR A 201 -12.11 -12.98 -4.15
N SER A 202 -12.27 -14.17 -4.74
CA SER A 202 -11.38 -15.32 -4.52
C SER A 202 -10.39 -15.63 -5.66
N MET A 203 -10.51 -14.98 -6.82
CA MET A 203 -9.57 -15.15 -7.94
C MET A 203 -9.45 -13.83 -8.71
N ARG A 204 -8.52 -12.95 -8.31
CA ARG A 204 -8.29 -11.64 -8.96
C ARG A 204 -7.22 -11.73 -10.07
N ALA A 205 -6.88 -12.92 -10.52
CA ALA A 205 -5.78 -13.23 -11.44
C ALA A 205 -5.84 -12.57 -12.84
N GLY A 206 -6.87 -11.75 -13.15
CA GLY A 206 -7.07 -11.08 -14.43
C GLY A 206 -7.10 -9.55 -14.40
N CYS A 207 -6.69 -8.92 -13.28
CA CYS A 207 -6.61 -7.46 -13.12
C CYS A 207 -5.22 -7.03 -12.68
N SER A 208 -4.18 -7.59 -13.30
CA SER A 208 -2.82 -7.21 -12.95
C SER A 208 -2.43 -5.88 -13.60
N MET A 209 -1.42 -5.21 -13.05
CA MET A 209 -0.84 -4.05 -13.73
C MET A 209 -0.30 -4.39 -15.12
N ARG A 210 0.16 -5.64 -15.33
CA ARG A 210 0.56 -6.13 -16.65
C ARG A 210 -0.56 -6.01 -17.68
N ASP A 211 -1.80 -6.32 -17.29
CA ASP A 211 -2.96 -6.24 -18.18
C ASP A 211 -3.31 -4.77 -18.50
N LEU A 212 -3.20 -3.88 -17.51
CA LEU A 212 -3.41 -2.44 -17.71
C LEU A 212 -2.37 -1.82 -18.63
N VAL A 213 -1.09 -2.15 -18.42
CA VAL A 213 0.03 -1.65 -19.22
C VAL A 213 -0.03 -2.21 -20.64
N ALA A 214 -0.39 -3.49 -20.82
CA ALA A 214 -0.53 -4.10 -22.13
C ALA A 214 -1.73 -3.52 -22.94
N HIS A 215 -2.77 -3.04 -22.26
CA HIS A 215 -3.95 -2.44 -22.89
C HIS A 215 -3.85 -0.92 -23.19
N ASN A 216 -2.66 -0.34 -23.11
CA ASN A 216 -2.36 1.08 -23.40
C ASN A 216 -2.79 1.59 -24.79
N GLY A 217 -3.21 0.72 -25.72
CA GLY A 217 -3.84 1.14 -26.98
C GLY A 217 -5.26 1.70 -26.81
N VAL A 218 -6.03 1.20 -25.83
CA VAL A 218 -7.45 1.54 -25.63
C VAL A 218 -7.63 2.71 -24.65
N LEU A 219 -6.68 2.92 -23.75
CA LEU A 219 -6.82 3.91 -22.68
C LEU A 219 -6.48 5.34 -23.15
N ARG A 220 -5.75 5.52 -24.26
CA ARG A 220 -5.20 6.81 -24.71
C ARG A 220 -6.18 7.99 -24.70
N ASP A 221 -7.45 7.73 -24.98
CA ASP A 221 -8.46 8.80 -25.14
C ASP A 221 -9.24 9.10 -23.85
N SER A 222 -9.15 8.23 -22.84
CA SER A 222 -9.79 8.44 -21.54
C SER A 222 -8.94 9.32 -20.63
N ALA A 223 -9.56 10.09 -19.72
CA ALA A 223 -8.84 10.84 -18.69
C ALA A 223 -7.95 9.90 -17.84
N THR A 224 -8.45 8.69 -17.55
CA THR A 224 -7.72 7.61 -16.88
C THR A 224 -6.48 7.20 -17.67
N GLY A 225 -6.59 7.02 -18.98
CA GLY A 225 -5.44 6.63 -19.78
C GLY A 225 -4.46 7.76 -20.09
N ARG A 226 -4.90 9.03 -20.11
CA ARG A 226 -3.95 10.15 -20.09
C ARG A 226 -3.15 10.19 -18.79
N GLU A 227 -3.76 9.84 -17.66
CA GLU A 227 -3.06 9.68 -16.39
C GLU A 227 -2.16 8.44 -16.38
N LEU A 228 -2.61 7.30 -16.92
CA LEU A 228 -1.78 6.10 -17.11
C LEU A 228 -0.61 6.34 -18.09
N LEU A 229 -0.80 7.20 -19.11
CA LEU A 229 0.26 7.62 -20.03
C LEU A 229 1.22 8.63 -19.40
N ARG A 230 0.79 9.40 -18.39
CA ARG A 230 1.71 10.11 -17.49
C ARG A 230 2.52 9.14 -16.63
N LEU A 231 2.04 7.92 -16.37
CA LEU A 231 2.84 6.85 -15.76
C LEU A 231 3.94 6.28 -16.68
N ARG A 232 4.26 6.94 -17.79
CA ARG A 232 5.61 6.88 -18.38
C ARG A 232 6.68 7.36 -17.40
N HIS A 233 6.29 8.01 -16.30
CA HIS A 233 7.16 8.20 -15.15
C HIS A 233 7.57 6.85 -14.56
N VAL A 234 8.88 6.74 -14.37
CA VAL A 234 9.52 5.66 -13.63
C VAL A 234 9.14 5.87 -12.17
N TYR A 235 8.53 4.87 -11.56
CA TYR A 235 8.26 4.89 -10.13
C TYR A 235 9.53 4.59 -9.36
N ASP A 236 9.81 5.38 -8.34
CA ASP A 236 10.91 5.09 -7.43
C ASP A 236 10.57 3.91 -6.51
N LEU A 237 9.28 3.74 -6.17
CA LEU A 237 8.77 2.68 -5.33
C LEU A 237 7.44 2.12 -5.86
N CYS A 238 7.33 0.79 -5.90
CA CYS A 238 6.08 0.08 -6.14
C CYS A 238 5.79 -0.92 -5.01
N PHE A 239 4.70 -0.69 -4.29
CA PHE A 239 4.23 -1.53 -3.19
C PHE A 239 3.15 -2.49 -3.68
N ILE A 240 3.40 -3.80 -3.58
CA ILE A 240 2.49 -4.85 -4.00
C ILE A 240 1.84 -5.47 -2.75
N ASP A 241 0.56 -5.14 -2.55
CA ASP A 241 -0.32 -5.60 -1.46
C ASP A 241 -1.73 -5.95 -2.01
N GLY A 242 -1.78 -6.42 -3.25
CA GLY A 242 -3.01 -6.67 -3.99
C GLY A 242 -3.62 -8.04 -3.72
N ASP A 243 -3.69 -8.86 -4.76
CA ASP A 243 -4.06 -10.26 -4.62
C ASP A 243 -2.84 -11.05 -4.15
N HIS A 244 -2.97 -11.74 -3.02
CA HIS A 244 -1.88 -12.47 -2.40
C HIS A 244 -1.59 -13.82 -3.06
N SER A 245 -2.15 -14.13 -4.23
CA SER A 245 -1.80 -15.34 -5.01
C SER A 245 -0.47 -15.16 -5.76
N TYR A 246 0.24 -16.27 -5.96
CA TYR A 246 1.58 -16.26 -6.53
C TYR A 246 1.54 -15.66 -7.94
N GLN A 247 0.54 -16.08 -8.72
CA GLN A 247 0.35 -15.63 -10.09
C GLN A 247 0.08 -14.13 -10.17
N ALA A 248 -0.74 -13.58 -9.27
CA ALA A 248 -1.03 -12.15 -9.28
C ALA A 248 0.18 -11.31 -8.90
N VAL A 249 0.87 -11.66 -7.79
CA VAL A 249 2.11 -10.98 -7.37
C VAL A 249 3.17 -11.04 -8.47
N ASN A 250 3.34 -12.21 -9.10
CA ASN A 250 4.25 -12.37 -10.22
C ASN A 250 3.87 -11.50 -11.42
N ASN A 251 2.59 -11.44 -11.78
CA ASN A 251 2.12 -10.62 -12.90
C ASN A 251 2.31 -9.13 -12.62
N ASP A 252 2.05 -8.68 -11.39
CA ASP A 252 2.26 -7.29 -11.00
C ASP A 252 3.74 -6.93 -11.01
N PHE A 253 4.60 -7.77 -10.43
CA PHE A 253 6.05 -7.59 -10.47
C PHE A 253 6.58 -7.53 -11.91
N GLU A 254 6.22 -8.50 -12.75
CA GLU A 254 6.67 -8.55 -14.15
C GLU A 254 6.13 -7.39 -14.99
N GLY A 255 4.87 -6.98 -14.77
CA GLY A 255 4.26 -5.84 -15.46
C GLY A 255 4.87 -4.49 -15.08
N LEU A 256 5.41 -4.40 -13.86
CA LEU A 256 6.07 -3.22 -13.32
C LEU A 256 7.59 -3.25 -13.48
N ARG A 257 8.17 -4.40 -13.84
CA ARG A 257 9.61 -4.55 -14.05
C ARG A 257 10.05 -3.71 -15.24
N GLY A 258 10.94 -2.75 -14.98
CA GLY A 258 11.35 -1.75 -15.96
C GLY A 258 10.68 -0.39 -15.79
N VAL A 259 9.62 -0.30 -14.99
CA VAL A 259 8.97 0.96 -14.61
C VAL A 259 9.25 1.31 -13.14
N CYS A 260 9.45 0.32 -12.26
CA CYS A 260 9.76 0.56 -10.85
C CYS A 260 11.25 0.31 -10.54
N ARG A 261 11.87 1.23 -9.79
CA ARG A 261 13.23 1.08 -9.26
C ARG A 261 13.28 0.21 -8.01
N THR A 262 12.37 0.45 -7.08
CA THR A 262 12.26 -0.30 -5.82
C THR A 262 10.91 -0.98 -5.76
N PHE A 263 10.86 -2.21 -5.26
CA PHE A 263 9.63 -2.91 -4.93
C PHE A 263 9.54 -3.13 -3.43
N LEU A 264 8.32 -3.04 -2.91
CA LEU A 264 7.95 -3.48 -1.55
C LEU A 264 6.87 -4.54 -1.69
N PHE A 265 6.99 -5.64 -0.97
CA PHE A 265 6.02 -6.74 -0.96
C PHE A 265 5.43 -6.89 0.44
N HIS A 266 4.10 -7.03 0.52
CA HIS A 266 3.40 -7.42 1.73
C HIS A 266 3.36 -8.95 1.90
N ASP A 267 3.14 -9.45 3.11
CA ASP A 267 2.94 -10.87 3.43
C ASP A 267 4.03 -11.85 2.95
N ILE A 268 5.31 -11.49 3.18
CA ILE A 268 6.43 -12.35 2.75
C ILE A 268 6.71 -13.57 3.64
N ILE A 269 6.20 -13.64 4.88
CA ILE A 269 6.38 -14.81 5.77
C ILE A 269 5.20 -15.77 5.64
N ASN A 270 3.99 -15.33 5.94
CA ASN A 270 2.81 -16.20 5.85
C ASN A 270 1.50 -15.41 5.69
N ALA A 271 0.59 -15.95 4.88
CA ALA A 271 -0.81 -15.59 4.85
C ALA A 271 -1.63 -16.79 5.37
N PRO A 272 -1.70 -17.05 6.69
CA PRO A 272 -2.24 -18.30 7.25
C PRO A 272 -3.72 -18.58 6.91
N ARG A 273 -4.44 -17.63 6.29
CA ARG A 273 -5.83 -17.78 5.85
C ARG A 273 -6.00 -18.13 4.37
N VAL A 274 -4.95 -17.99 3.56
CA VAL A 274 -4.98 -18.34 2.14
C VAL A 274 -4.17 -19.62 2.04
N GLY A 275 -4.83 -20.77 1.85
CA GLY A 275 -4.21 -22.10 1.91
C GLY A 275 -3.14 -22.41 0.85
N ASN A 276 -2.42 -21.41 0.35
CA ASN A 276 -1.26 -21.51 -0.51
C ASN A 276 -0.25 -20.42 -0.09
N LEU A 277 1.01 -20.82 0.06
CA LEU A 277 2.18 -19.96 0.35
C LEU A 277 2.47 -18.98 -0.81
N SER A 278 1.52 -18.18 -1.26
CA SER A 278 1.63 -17.58 -2.58
C SER A 278 2.57 -16.37 -2.65
N THR A 279 2.38 -15.35 -1.81
CA THR A 279 3.34 -14.23 -1.75
C THR A 279 4.67 -14.68 -1.14
N THR A 280 4.63 -15.51 -0.08
CA THR A 280 5.82 -16.13 0.52
C THR A 280 6.67 -16.89 -0.51
N LEU A 281 6.07 -17.76 -1.34
CA LEU A 281 6.82 -18.51 -2.35
C LEU A 281 7.42 -17.58 -3.40
N PHE A 282 6.66 -16.58 -3.86
CA PHE A 282 7.18 -15.57 -4.78
C PHE A 282 8.38 -14.83 -4.17
N TRP A 283 8.27 -14.47 -2.89
CA TRP A 283 9.35 -13.81 -2.17
C TRP A 283 10.59 -14.70 -2.04
N LEU A 284 10.45 -15.95 -1.60
CA LEU A 284 11.56 -16.91 -1.45
C LEU A 284 12.33 -17.08 -2.76
N GLU A 285 11.63 -17.21 -3.88
CA GLU A 285 12.27 -17.28 -5.20
C GLU A 285 12.95 -15.97 -5.60
N THR A 286 12.35 -14.82 -5.27
CA THR A 286 12.92 -13.50 -5.52
C THR A 286 14.21 -13.29 -4.73
N ALA A 287 14.19 -13.62 -3.43
CA ALA A 287 15.35 -13.58 -2.54
C ALA A 287 16.44 -14.57 -2.96
N ALA A 288 16.07 -15.74 -3.50
CA ALA A 288 16.99 -16.71 -4.09
C ALA A 288 17.55 -16.27 -5.47
N GLY A 289 17.14 -15.10 -5.97
CA GLY A 289 17.68 -14.53 -7.20
C GLY A 289 17.06 -15.07 -8.48
N LYS A 290 15.87 -15.70 -8.45
CA LYS A 290 15.16 -16.20 -9.64
C LYS A 290 15.04 -15.17 -10.76
N TRP A 291 14.89 -13.89 -10.40
CA TRP A 291 14.69 -12.80 -11.34
C TRP A 291 15.98 -12.11 -11.76
N GLN A 292 17.13 -12.47 -11.18
CA GLN A 292 18.42 -11.91 -11.56
C GLN A 292 18.72 -12.24 -13.03
N GLN A 293 19.06 -11.21 -13.80
CA GLN A 293 19.48 -11.36 -15.18
C GLN A 293 20.81 -10.61 -15.33
N PRO A 294 21.95 -11.33 -15.32
CA PRO A 294 23.26 -10.71 -15.46
C PRO A 294 23.30 -9.74 -16.65
N GLY A 295 23.76 -8.51 -16.39
CA GLY A 295 23.83 -7.45 -17.40
C GLY A 295 22.52 -6.68 -17.65
N ARG A 296 21.37 -7.13 -17.13
CA ARG A 296 20.08 -6.45 -17.31
C ARG A 296 19.46 -5.95 -16.00
N TYR A 297 19.40 -6.80 -14.98
CA TYR A 297 18.84 -6.46 -13.68
C TYR A 297 19.68 -7.07 -12.56
N ALA A 298 20.14 -6.21 -11.64
CA ALA A 298 20.78 -6.61 -10.40
C ALA A 298 19.87 -6.21 -9.25
N TYR A 299 19.57 -7.17 -8.37
CA TYR A 299 18.65 -7.00 -7.26
C TYR A 299 19.39 -7.14 -5.94
N SER A 300 19.05 -6.31 -4.97
CA SER A 300 19.32 -6.55 -3.55
C SER A 300 18.01 -6.67 -2.81
N THR A 301 17.96 -7.57 -1.82
CA THR A 301 16.77 -7.80 -1.01
C THR A 301 17.00 -7.40 0.45
N VAL A 302 15.96 -6.89 1.09
CA VAL A 302 15.92 -6.63 2.54
C VAL A 302 14.61 -7.16 3.08
N GLU A 303 14.67 -7.80 4.24
CA GLU A 303 13.50 -8.35 4.93
C GLU A 303 13.23 -7.61 6.23
N CYS A 304 11.98 -7.22 6.43
CA CYS A 304 11.46 -6.61 7.64
C CYS A 304 10.38 -7.53 8.23
N THR A 305 10.87 -8.53 8.97
CA THR A 305 10.09 -9.71 9.42
C THR A 305 9.88 -9.74 10.92
N GLN A 306 10.13 -8.62 11.63
CA GLN A 306 10.00 -8.53 13.09
C GLN A 306 8.58 -8.95 13.52
N GLN A 307 8.49 -9.80 14.54
CA GLN A 307 7.24 -10.32 15.07
C GLN A 307 6.98 -9.74 16.47
N PRO A 308 5.74 -9.33 16.78
CA PRO A 308 5.42 -8.82 18.11
C PRO A 308 5.38 -9.96 19.13
N ALA A 309 5.68 -9.66 20.40
CA ALA A 309 5.63 -10.69 21.44
C ALA A 309 4.22 -11.28 21.55
N GLY A 310 4.13 -12.59 21.78
CA GLY A 310 2.85 -13.29 21.84
C GLY A 310 2.15 -13.48 20.48
N SER A 311 2.78 -13.14 19.35
CA SER A 311 2.31 -13.66 18.06
C SER A 311 2.69 -15.13 17.90
N ASP A 312 2.12 -15.79 16.89
CA ASP A 312 2.52 -17.14 16.48
C ASP A 312 3.87 -17.17 15.72
N GLY A 313 4.52 -16.01 15.56
CA GLY A 313 5.80 -15.86 14.89
C GLY A 313 5.74 -15.99 13.36
N GLN A 314 4.56 -16.13 12.77
CA GLN A 314 4.40 -16.41 11.35
C GLN A 314 3.63 -15.31 10.62
N LEU A 315 3.63 -14.06 11.12
CA LEU A 315 2.67 -13.07 10.62
C LEU A 315 3.30 -12.07 9.66
N MET A 316 2.65 -11.93 8.50
CA MET A 316 2.92 -10.90 7.51
C MET A 316 4.41 -10.82 7.15
N GLY A 317 5.01 -9.64 7.21
CA GLY A 317 6.38 -9.39 6.79
C GLY A 317 6.41 -8.49 5.56
N LEU A 318 7.43 -7.62 5.52
CA LEU A 318 7.68 -6.75 4.39
C LEU A 318 9.00 -7.11 3.72
N GLY A 319 9.00 -7.29 2.41
CA GLY A 319 10.20 -7.55 1.62
C GLY A 319 10.49 -6.39 0.67
N ILE A 320 11.72 -5.88 0.67
CA ILE A 320 12.17 -4.81 -0.24
C ILE A 320 13.09 -5.41 -1.29
N VAL A 321 12.89 -5.04 -2.55
CA VAL A 321 13.77 -5.36 -3.67
C VAL A 321 14.22 -4.06 -4.31
N ASP A 322 15.52 -3.78 -4.31
CA ASP A 322 16.10 -2.63 -5.02
C ASP A 322 16.79 -3.08 -6.31
N VAL A 323 16.46 -2.41 -7.43
CA VAL A 323 16.98 -2.69 -8.76
C VAL A 323 18.14 -1.74 -9.10
N SER A 324 19.32 -2.05 -8.56
CA SER A 324 20.54 -1.22 -8.62
C SER A 324 21.12 -0.98 -10.03
N ARG A 325 20.73 -1.76 -11.04
CA ARG A 325 21.17 -1.59 -12.45
C ARG A 325 20.00 -1.37 -13.40
N TRP A 326 19.11 -0.46 -13.03
CA TRP A 326 18.06 -0.04 -13.93
C TRP A 326 18.62 0.91 -15.01
N ARG A 327 18.73 0.42 -16.25
CA ARG A 327 18.77 1.29 -17.42
C ARG A 327 17.35 1.29 -18.00
N PRO A 328 16.64 2.44 -18.07
CA PRO A 328 15.42 2.49 -18.86
C PRO A 328 15.77 1.99 -20.26
N SER A 329 15.14 0.91 -20.70
CA SER A 329 15.14 0.62 -22.12
C SER A 329 14.50 1.82 -22.79
N SER A 330 15.23 2.44 -23.72
CA SER A 330 14.67 3.41 -24.65
C SER A 330 13.57 2.70 -25.44
N PHE A 331 12.33 2.79 -24.96
CA PHE A 331 11.13 2.29 -25.61
C PHE A 331 10.66 3.27 -26.68
#